data_AF-K7P553-F1
#
_entry.id   AF-K7P553-F1
#
_cell.length_a   1.000
_cell.length_b   1.000
_cell.length_c   1.000
_cell.angle_alpha   90.00
_cell.angle_beta   90.00
_cell.angle_gamma   90.00
#
_symmetry.space_group_name_H-M   'P 1'
#
loop_
_entity.id
_entity.type
_entity.pdbx_description
1 polymer ?
#
loop_
_entity_poly.entity_id
_entity_poly.type
_entity_poly.pdbx_seq_one_letter_code
_entity_poly.pdbx_strand_id
1 'polypeptide(L)' 'FVEWIPNNVKTAVCDIPPRGLKMAVTFIGNSTAIQELFKRISEQFTAMFRRKAFLHWYTGEGMDEME' A
#
# COMPACT_ATOMS: atom_id res chain seq x y z
N PHE A 1 -8.12 -12.41 13.09
CA PHE A 1 -6.99 -13.04 12.39
C PHE A 1 -7.52 -14.21 11.58
N VAL A 2 -6.87 -14.57 10.47
CA VAL A 2 -7.34 -15.68 9.63
C VAL A 2 -7.13 -17.02 10.33
N GLU A 3 -8.12 -17.90 10.28
CA GLU A 3 -8.12 -19.19 11.01
C GLU A 3 -7.14 -20.22 10.43
N TRP A 4 -6.88 -20.15 9.13
CA TRP A 4 -6.07 -21.09 8.39
C TRP A 4 -4.55 -20.82 8.49
N ILE A 5 -4.14 -19.75 9.19
CA ILE A 5 -2.73 -19.53 9.56
C ILE A 5 -2.62 -19.55 11.09
N PRO A 6 -2.20 -20.65 11.71
CA PRO A 6 -1.99 -20.70 13.14
C PRO A 6 -0.79 -19.84 13.56
N ASN A 7 -0.82 -19.27 14.77
CA ASN A 7 0.28 -18.48 15.34
C ASN A 7 0.77 -17.31 14.45
N ASN A 8 -0.15 -16.68 13.70
CA ASN A 8 0.12 -15.65 12.69
C ASN A 8 0.45 -14.26 13.22
N VAL A 9 0.55 -14.10 14.55
CA VAL A 9 1.03 -12.88 15.21
C VAL A 9 2.32 -13.22 15.93
N LYS A 10 3.38 -12.48 15.65
CA LYS A 10 4.68 -12.57 16.32
C LYS A 10 5.00 -11.24 16.98
N THR A 11 5.64 -11.31 18.13
CA THR A 11 6.04 -10.15 18.92
C THR A 11 7.53 -10.23 19.21
N ALA A 12 8.17 -9.07 19.30
CA ALA A 12 9.56 -8.91 19.71
C ALA A 12 9.66 -7.68 20.61
N VAL A 13 10.60 -7.71 21.55
CA VAL A 13 10.90 -6.60 22.46
C VAL A 13 12.34 -6.19 22.24
N CYS A 14 12.57 -4.88 22.16
CA CYS A 14 13.88 -4.27 22.06
C CYS A 14 14.12 -3.39 23.29
N ASP A 15 15.24 -3.59 23.98
CA ASP A 15 15.59 -2.82 25.18
C ASP A 15 16.04 -1.39 24.87
N ILE A 16 16.38 -1.10 23.61
CA ILE A 16 16.83 0.22 23.16
C ILE A 16 15.64 0.99 22.57
N PRO A 17 15.10 2.01 23.27
CA PRO A 17 13.98 2.80 22.75
C PRO A 17 14.45 3.79 21.67
N PRO A 18 13.53 4.29 20.83
CA PRO A 18 13.83 5.38 19.91
C PRO A 18 14.16 6.69 20.66
N ARG A 19 14.95 7.56 20.03
CA ARG A 19 15.37 8.83 20.63
C ARG A 19 14.17 9.69 21.04
N GLY A 20 14.19 10.19 22.27
CA GLY A 20 13.17 11.10 22.80
C GLY A 20 11.92 10.43 23.37
N LEU A 21 11.84 9.09 23.35
CA LEU A 21 10.73 8.34 23.92
C LEU A 21 11.24 7.34 24.95
N LYS A 22 10.44 7.08 26.00
CA LYS A 22 10.71 6.04 27.01
C LYS A 22 10.20 4.66 26.58
N MET A 23 9.22 4.63 25.66
CA MET A 23 8.59 3.41 25.14
C MET A 23 7.98 3.72 23.78
N ALA A 24 8.01 2.74 22.88
CA ALA A 24 7.36 2.82 21.58
C ALA A 24 6.96 1.40 21.12
N VAL A 25 6.00 1.32 20.19
CA VAL A 25 5.57 0.08 19.54
C VAL A 25 5.40 0.36 18.05
N THR A 26 5.89 -0.57 17.21
CA THR A 26 5.65 -0.58 15.77
C THR A 26 4.87 -1.83 15.40
N PHE A 27 3.77 -1.67 14.68
CA PHE A 27 2.96 -2.79 14.20
C PHE A 27 3.15 -2.96 12.69
N ILE A 28 3.45 -4.18 12.26
CA ILE A 28 3.53 -4.56 10.84
C ILE A 28 2.40 -5.55 10.57
N GLY A 29 1.35 -5.07 9.91
CA GLY A 29 0.17 -5.86 9.58
C GLY A 29 0.12 -6.20 8.09
N ASN A 30 0.04 -7.49 7.76
CA ASN A 30 -0.38 -7.94 6.44
C ASN A 30 -1.89 -8.19 6.47
N SER A 31 -2.67 -7.18 6.07
CA SER A 31 -4.14 -7.21 6.10
C SER A 31 -4.72 -7.09 4.71
N THR A 32 -5.75 -7.88 4.40
CA THR A 32 -6.53 -7.73 3.17
C THR A 32 -7.24 -6.38 3.06
N ALA A 33 -7.35 -5.62 4.16
CA ALA A 33 -7.83 -4.24 4.16
C ALA A 33 -6.96 -3.29 3.31
N ILE A 34 -5.70 -3.66 3.02
CA ILE A 34 -4.83 -2.89 2.11
C ILE A 34 -5.48 -2.67 0.72
N GLN A 35 -6.43 -3.53 0.33
CA GLN A 35 -7.23 -3.38 -0.88
C GLN A 35 -7.95 -2.03 -0.96
N GLU A 36 -8.32 -1.40 0.16
CA GLU A 36 -9.01 -0.11 0.17
C GLU A 36 -8.13 1.01 -0.39
N LEU A 37 -6.83 0.98 -0.07
CA LEU A 37 -5.85 1.91 -0.62
C LEU A 37 -5.75 1.72 -2.14
N PHE A 38 -5.67 0.48 -2.62
CA PHE A 38 -5.62 0.18 -4.05
C PHE A 38 -6.91 0.54 -4.78
N LYS A 39 -8.08 0.30 -4.17
CA LYS A 39 -9.39 0.72 -4.71
C LYS A 39 -9.44 2.22 -4.92
N ARG A 40 -9.02 3.01 -3.92
CA ARG A 40 -8.97 4.48 -4.03
C ARG A 40 -8.08 4.96 -5.18
N ILE A 41 -6.90 4.37 -5.34
CA ILE A 41 -5.99 4.70 -6.46
C ILE A 41 -6.61 4.29 -7.80
N SER A 42 -7.19 3.09 -7.87
CA SER A 42 -7.82 2.57 -9.09
C SER A 42 -9.00 3.45 -9.54
N GLU A 43 -9.82 3.94 -8.61
CA GLU A 43 -10.92 4.86 -8.92
C GLU A 43 -10.41 6.18 -9.52
N GLN A 44 -9.38 6.77 -8.92
CA GLN A 44 -8.76 8.00 -9.42
C GLN A 44 -8.10 7.80 -10.78
N PHE A 45 -7.33 6.72 -10.94
CA PHE A 45 -6.72 6.34 -12.21
C PHE A 45 -7.80 6.17 -13.29
N THR A 46 -8.85 5.41 -13.00
CA THR A 46 -9.96 5.16 -13.92
C THR A 46 -10.64 6.46 -14.34
N ALA A 47 -10.85 7.40 -13.41
CA ALA A 47 -11.44 8.69 -13.71
C ALA A 47 -10.59 9.52 -14.68
N MET A 48 -9.26 9.52 -14.51
CA MET A 48 -8.32 10.23 -15.37
C MET A 48 -8.15 9.55 -16.73
N PHE A 49 -7.94 8.22 -16.71
CA PHE A 49 -7.71 7.40 -17.89
C PHE A 49 -8.92 7.40 -18.84
N ARG A 50 -10.15 7.33 -18.30
CA ARG A 50 -11.39 7.47 -19.10
C ARG A 50 -11.47 8.79 -19.87
N ARG A 51 -10.80 9.84 -19.38
CA ARG A 51 -10.74 11.15 -20.03
C ARG A 51 -9.49 11.32 -20.90
N LYS A 52 -8.65 10.28 -21.00
CA LYS A 52 -7.32 10.31 -21.63
C LYS A 52 -6.46 11.50 -21.16
N ALA A 53 -6.66 11.93 -19.92
CA ALA A 53 -5.98 13.10 -19.38
C ALA A 53 -4.48 12.81 -19.22
N PHE A 54 -3.63 13.69 -19.78
CA PHE A 54 -2.17 13.59 -19.75
C PHE A 54 -1.57 12.31 -20.39
N LEU A 55 -2.37 11.52 -21.12
CA LEU A 55 -1.92 10.25 -21.70
C LEU A 55 -0.76 10.42 -22.69
N HIS A 56 -0.74 11.53 -23.42
CA HIS A 56 0.32 11.88 -24.38
C HIS A 56 1.72 11.98 -23.78
N TRP A 57 1.86 12.24 -22.46
CA TRP A 57 3.17 12.23 -21.80
C TRP A 57 3.74 10.82 -21.67
N TYR A 58 2.88 9.80 -21.57
CA TYR A 58 3.29 8.41 -21.48
C TYR A 58 3.52 7.83 -22.88
N THR A 59 2.58 8.06 -23.80
CA THR A 59 2.70 7.54 -25.18
C THR A 59 3.80 8.26 -25.97
N GLY A 60 4.13 9.51 -25.64
CA GLY A 60 5.26 10.25 -26.22
C GLY A 60 6.63 9.65 -25.89
N GLU A 61 6.74 8.92 -24.78
CA GLU A 61 7.94 8.19 -24.36
C GLU A 61 7.94 6.73 -24.82
N GLY A 62 6.94 6.31 -25.60
CA GLY A 62 6.88 4.99 -26.24
C GLY A 62 6.00 3.94 -25.56
N MET A 63 5.23 4.30 -24.53
CA MET A 63 4.25 3.39 -23.92
C MET A 63 2.99 3.22 -24.80
N ASP A 64 2.40 2.03 -24.80
CA ASP A 64 1.11 1.77 -25.48
C ASP A 64 -0.08 2.04 -24.54
N GLU A 65 -1.24 2.43 -25.07
CA GLU A 65 -2.43 2.66 -24.23
C GLU A 65 -2.96 1.37 -23.55
N MET A 66 -2.59 0.18 -24.04
CA MET A 66 -2.99 -1.11 -23.49
C MET A 66 -2.00 -1.73 -22.49
N GLU A 67 -0.86 -1.08 -22.24
CA GLU A 67 0.15 -1.50 -21.27
C GLU A 67 -0.27 -1.22 -19.81
#